data_AF-A0A210PJ17-F1
#
_entry.id   AF-A0A210PJ17-F1
#
_cell.length_a   1.000
_cell.length_b   1.000
_cell.length_c   1.000
_cell.angle_alpha   90.00
_cell.angle_beta   90.00
_cell.angle_gamma   90.00
#
_symmetry.space_group_name_H-M   'P 1'
#
loop_
_entity.id
_entity.type
_entity.pdbx_description
1 polymer ?
#
loop_
_entity_poly.entity_id
_entity_poly.type
_entity_poly.pdbx_seq_one_letter_code
_entity_poly.pdbx_strand_id
1 'polypeptide(L)'
;MSNISQGSVLTMSNISQGSVLTMSNISQGSVLTMSNISQGSVLTMSNISQGSVLTMSNISQGSVLTMSNISQGSVLTMSNISQGSVLTMSNISQGSVLTMSNISQGSVLTMSNISQGSVLTMTNISQGSVLTMSDISKGSVLTMSNISQGSVLTMSNPSQGSVLTMSDISKGSMLTMSNISQGSVLTVSNNSQGSVLTMSNISKGSMLTMSNISQRSVLTMSNISQGSVLTMSDISKGSVLTMSNISQVSVLTMSNISKGSV
;
A
#
# COMPACT_ATOMS: atom_id res chain seq x y z
N MET A 1 -28.07 0.46 16.51
CA MET A 1 -28.66 1.09 15.32
C MET A 1 -28.33 0.21 14.12
N SER A 2 -29.34 -0.08 13.31
CA SER A 2 -29.24 -0.95 12.13
C SER A 2 -30.18 -0.34 11.09
N ASN A 3 -29.83 -0.29 9.80
CA ASN A 3 -30.74 0.27 8.80
C ASN A 3 -30.83 -0.59 7.53
N ILE A 4 -32.04 -0.58 6.95
CA ILE A 4 -32.52 -1.45 5.88
C ILE A 4 -33.48 -0.61 5.03
N SER A 5 -33.25 -0.54 3.72
CA SER A 5 -34.01 0.23 2.74
C SER A 5 -33.50 -0.14 1.33
N GLN A 6 -34.17 0.32 0.27
CA GLN A 6 -33.70 0.19 -1.11
C GLN A 6 -33.23 1.59 -1.62
N GLY A 7 -31.95 1.95 -1.67
CA GLY A 7 -30.75 1.29 -1.14
C GLY A 7 -30.13 2.06 0.04
N SER A 8 -30.11 1.45 1.22
CA SER A 8 -29.95 2.07 2.54
C SER A 8 -28.62 2.75 2.86
N VAL A 9 -28.64 3.57 3.92
CA VAL A 9 -27.49 4.25 4.53
C VAL A 9 -27.64 4.21 6.05
N LEU A 10 -26.58 3.95 6.81
CA LEU A 10 -26.62 4.04 8.28
C LEU A 10 -25.44 4.79 8.88
N THR A 11 -25.79 5.50 9.95
CA THR A 11 -24.90 6.06 10.98
C THR A 11 -25.20 5.43 12.36
N MET A 12 -24.20 5.30 13.24
CA MET A 12 -24.26 5.11 14.70
C MET A 12 -23.22 6.09 15.30
N SER A 13 -23.35 6.42 16.59
CA SER A 13 -22.33 7.16 17.36
C SER A 13 -22.25 6.62 18.80
N ASN A 14 -21.05 6.47 19.36
CA ASN A 14 -20.76 6.15 20.76
C ASN A 14 -19.37 6.69 21.13
N ILE A 15 -19.32 7.27 22.32
CA ILE A 15 -18.20 8.01 22.90
C ILE A 15 -18.21 7.66 24.40
N SER A 16 -17.05 7.37 24.98
CA SER A 16 -16.86 7.17 26.43
C SER A 16 -15.37 7.32 26.79
N GLN A 17 -14.95 6.83 27.95
CA GLN A 17 -13.60 6.30 28.14
C GLN A 17 -13.70 4.77 28.13
N GLY A 18 -12.77 4.08 27.45
CA GLY A 18 -12.95 2.66 27.11
C GLY A 18 -14.18 2.38 26.23
N SER A 19 -14.20 2.81 24.97
CA SER A 19 -15.42 2.79 24.15
C SER A 19 -15.57 1.61 23.19
N VAL A 20 -16.83 1.25 22.89
CA VAL A 20 -17.27 0.32 21.84
C VAL A 20 -18.45 0.91 21.06
N LEU A 21 -18.25 1.26 19.78
CA LEU A 21 -19.33 1.56 18.83
C LEU A 21 -19.31 0.52 17.72
N THR A 22 -20.50 0.02 17.42
CA THR A 22 -20.77 -0.84 16.26
C THR A 22 -21.61 -0.09 15.22
N MET A 23 -21.79 -0.54 13.96
CA MET A 23 -22.73 0.04 12.97
C MET A 23 -22.98 -0.94 11.81
N SER A 24 -24.24 -1.14 11.41
CA SER A 24 -24.65 -2.30 10.57
C SER A 24 -25.84 -1.99 9.62
N ASN A 25 -25.62 -1.88 8.31
CA ASN A 25 -26.65 -1.53 7.31
C ASN A 25 -26.49 -2.29 6.00
N ILE A 26 -27.63 -2.58 5.36
CA ILE A 26 -27.71 -3.56 4.28
C ILE A 26 -28.75 -3.12 3.25
N SER A 27 -28.38 -3.15 1.96
CA SER A 27 -29.32 -3.09 0.83
C SER A 27 -28.70 -3.53 -0.50
N GLN A 28 -29.51 -3.46 -1.55
CA GLN A 28 -29.00 -3.26 -2.90
C GLN A 28 -28.53 -1.80 -3.10
N GLY A 29 -27.26 -1.59 -3.46
CA GLY A 29 -26.62 -0.28 -3.63
C GLY A 29 -26.12 0.48 -2.38
N SER A 30 -26.29 -0.02 -1.14
CA SER A 30 -26.09 0.77 0.10
C SER A 30 -24.72 1.45 0.32
N VAL A 31 -24.79 2.54 1.09
CA VAL A 31 -23.68 3.15 1.87
C VAL A 31 -23.84 2.70 3.33
N LEU A 32 -22.80 2.72 4.15
CA LEU A 32 -22.86 2.51 5.61
C LEU A 32 -21.53 2.99 6.20
N THR A 33 -21.46 3.09 7.50
CA THR A 33 -20.31 3.64 8.19
C THR A 33 -20.06 2.75 9.44
N MET A 34 -19.17 3.12 10.35
CA MET A 34 -19.17 2.84 11.80
C MET A 34 -18.28 3.94 12.38
N SER A 35 -18.29 4.16 13.68
CA SER A 35 -17.27 4.99 14.33
C SER A 35 -16.80 4.28 15.62
N ASN A 36 -16.22 4.96 16.62
CA ASN A 36 -16.01 4.65 18.06
C ASN A 36 -14.84 5.54 18.60
N ILE A 37 -14.98 6.31 19.69
CA ILE A 37 -13.96 7.33 20.10
C ILE A 37 -13.79 7.40 21.63
N SER A 38 -12.54 7.35 22.13
CA SER A 38 -12.18 7.42 23.57
C SER A 38 -10.68 7.64 23.83
N GLN A 39 -10.25 7.57 25.09
CA GLN A 39 -8.93 7.04 25.45
C GLN A 39 -9.02 5.52 25.66
N GLY A 40 -8.12 4.72 25.06
CA GLY A 40 -8.24 3.26 25.01
C GLY A 40 -9.51 2.76 24.31
N SER A 41 -9.65 3.04 23.02
CA SER A 41 -10.86 2.79 22.21
C SER A 41 -10.57 1.85 21.07
N VAL A 42 -11.66 1.51 20.41
CA VAL A 42 -11.70 1.21 18.99
C VAL A 42 -12.37 2.44 18.30
N LEU A 43 -12.24 2.67 17.00
CA LEU A 43 -13.27 3.18 16.04
C LEU A 43 -13.65 1.85 15.34
N THR A 44 -14.82 1.59 14.80
CA THR A 44 -14.90 0.58 13.73
C THR A 44 -15.57 1.24 12.55
N MET A 45 -15.53 0.64 11.36
CA MET A 45 -16.34 1.00 10.19
C MET A 45 -16.82 -0.32 9.58
N SER A 46 -17.94 -0.28 8.90
CA SER A 46 -18.36 -1.32 7.99
C SER A 46 -19.15 -0.57 6.94
N ASN A 47 -19.48 -1.25 5.86
CA ASN A 47 -20.43 -0.78 4.88
C ASN A 47 -21.08 -2.11 4.33
N ILE A 48 -22.27 -2.15 3.71
CA ILE A 48 -22.66 -3.22 2.73
C ILE A 48 -23.34 -2.56 1.50
N SER A 49 -23.62 -3.27 0.39
CA SER A 49 -24.36 -2.81 -0.82
C SER A 49 -24.87 -4.01 -1.65
N GLN A 50 -25.33 -3.79 -2.90
CA GLN A 50 -25.17 -4.82 -3.94
C GLN A 50 -23.80 -4.55 -4.56
N GLY A 51 -22.74 -5.20 -4.07
CA GLY A 51 -22.70 -6.41 -3.26
C GLY A 51 -21.29 -6.76 -2.81
N SER A 52 -20.71 -6.17 -1.76
CA SER A 52 -21.22 -5.17 -0.82
C SER A 52 -20.69 -3.75 -1.16
N VAL A 53 -20.69 -2.78 -0.24
CA VAL A 53 -19.73 -1.65 -0.16
C VAL A 53 -19.20 -1.77 1.29
N LEU A 54 -17.95 -2.03 1.75
CA LEU A 54 -17.59 -2.27 3.20
C LEU A 54 -16.38 -1.49 3.76
N THR A 55 -16.49 -0.78 4.90
CA THR A 55 -15.65 0.43 5.19
C THR A 55 -14.77 0.50 6.48
N MET A 56 -14.45 -0.54 7.26
CA MET A 56 -13.70 -0.53 8.58
C MET A 56 -12.70 0.58 8.99
N SER A 57 -12.92 1.29 10.14
CA SER A 57 -12.24 2.52 10.63
C SER A 57 -12.03 2.60 12.13
N ASN A 58 -10.82 2.85 12.68
CA ASN A 58 -10.41 2.68 14.10
C ASN A 58 -9.96 4.01 14.89
N ILE A 59 -9.91 4.18 16.25
CA ILE A 59 -9.49 5.42 17.05
C ILE A 59 -9.13 5.05 18.51
N SER A 60 -8.21 5.80 19.14
CA SER A 60 -8.04 6.00 20.60
C SER A 60 -6.99 7.07 20.95
N GLN A 61 -6.74 7.38 22.24
CA GLN A 61 -5.35 7.42 22.72
C GLN A 61 -4.86 5.97 22.87
N GLY A 62 -4.06 5.54 21.89
CA GLY A 62 -4.06 4.15 21.38
C GLY A 62 -4.58 3.97 19.94
N SER A 63 -4.86 5.05 19.18
CA SER A 63 -5.44 5.07 17.81
C SER A 63 -4.86 4.14 16.73
N VAL A 64 -5.34 2.91 16.76
CA VAL A 64 -6.30 2.42 15.75
C VAL A 64 -6.82 3.56 14.80
N LEU A 65 -6.82 3.44 13.46
CA LEU A 65 -7.64 4.14 12.43
C LEU A 65 -7.55 3.48 11.06
N THR A 66 -8.68 3.29 10.41
CA THR A 66 -8.90 2.26 9.36
C THR A 66 -9.87 2.95 8.35
N MET A 67 -10.11 2.53 7.10
CA MET A 67 -11.32 2.88 6.32
C MET A 67 -11.39 2.13 4.97
N SER A 68 -12.27 1.16 4.78
CA SER A 68 -12.44 0.41 3.50
C SER A 68 -13.54 0.99 2.56
N ASN A 69 -14.05 0.24 1.57
CA ASN A 69 -15.26 0.46 0.73
C ASN A 69 -15.56 -0.88 -0.06
N ILE A 70 -16.64 -1.13 -0.84
CA ILE A 70 -16.85 -2.32 -1.80
C ILE A 70 -17.78 -1.88 -3.01
N SER A 71 -18.14 -2.72 -4.01
CA SER A 71 -19.34 -2.58 -4.92
C SER A 71 -19.90 -3.96 -5.39
N GLN A 72 -20.28 -4.24 -6.65
CA GLN A 72 -21.09 -5.44 -6.99
C GLN A 72 -20.38 -6.83 -7.15
N GLY A 73 -19.93 -7.47 -6.06
CA GLY A 73 -19.45 -8.87 -6.02
C GLY A 73 -18.18 -9.25 -5.19
N SER A 74 -17.30 -8.33 -4.79
CA SER A 74 -15.90 -8.64 -4.38
C SER A 74 -15.23 -7.60 -3.42
N VAL A 75 -14.55 -8.02 -2.36
CA VAL A 75 -14.72 -7.46 -0.98
C VAL A 75 -13.48 -6.73 -0.38
N LEU A 76 -13.64 -6.01 0.75
CA LEU A 76 -12.59 -5.17 1.37
C LEU A 76 -12.50 -5.27 2.90
N THR A 77 -11.29 -5.33 3.43
CA THR A 77 -11.02 -5.65 4.85
C THR A 77 -9.75 -4.95 5.36
N MET A 78 -9.70 -4.57 6.65
CA MET A 78 -8.57 -3.81 7.20
C MET A 78 -8.47 -3.78 8.74
N SER A 79 -7.24 -3.62 9.28
CA SER A 79 -6.92 -3.53 10.73
C SER A 79 -5.78 -2.53 11.07
N ASN A 80 -5.70 -2.04 12.31
CA ASN A 80 -4.81 -0.96 12.77
C ASN A 80 -4.61 -0.94 14.32
N ILE A 81 -3.60 -0.24 14.92
CA ILE A 81 -3.45 0.10 16.40
C ILE A 81 -2.45 1.30 16.64
N SER A 82 -2.65 2.20 17.65
CA SER A 82 -1.72 3.11 18.44
C SER A 82 -1.93 4.66 18.53
N GLN A 83 -1.63 5.31 19.69
CA GLN A 83 -1.15 6.72 19.72
C GLN A 83 0.32 6.75 20.18
N GLY A 84 1.22 7.53 19.55
CA GLY A 84 0.99 8.33 18.34
C GLY A 84 0.47 7.50 17.16
N SER A 85 -0.23 8.15 16.23
CA SER A 85 -1.24 7.55 15.34
C SER A 85 -0.79 6.38 14.48
N VAL A 86 -1.78 5.63 14.00
CA VAL A 86 -1.72 4.70 12.87
C VAL A 86 -3.03 4.88 12.11
N LEU A 87 -2.96 5.14 10.81
CA LEU A 87 -4.11 5.33 9.90
C LEU A 87 -3.93 4.38 8.72
N THR A 88 -5.04 3.88 8.18
CA THR A 88 -5.07 2.84 7.16
C THR A 88 -6.33 3.11 6.34
N MET A 89 -6.29 3.13 5.00
CA MET A 89 -7.45 3.48 4.14
C MET A 89 -7.44 2.72 2.80
N SER A 90 -8.55 2.06 2.47
CA SER A 90 -8.74 1.13 1.36
C SER A 90 -9.95 1.54 0.52
N ASN A 91 -9.87 1.39 -0.81
CA ASN A 91 -11.02 1.58 -1.71
C ASN A 91 -10.98 0.60 -2.91
N ILE A 92 -11.90 0.71 -3.88
CA ILE A 92 -12.32 -0.40 -4.76
C ILE A 92 -13.16 0.05 -5.96
N SER A 93 -13.36 -0.85 -6.94
CA SER A 93 -14.66 -1.22 -7.55
C SER A 93 -14.65 -1.40 -9.10
N GLN A 94 -15.24 -2.45 -9.67
CA GLN A 94 -15.44 -3.74 -9.00
C GLN A 94 -15.35 -5.00 -9.86
N GLY A 95 -14.33 -5.77 -9.47
CA GLY A 95 -14.25 -7.23 -9.48
C GLY A 95 -13.16 -7.65 -8.49
N SER A 96 -12.92 -6.81 -7.48
CA SER A 96 -11.64 -6.54 -6.83
C SER A 96 -11.64 -6.80 -5.33
N VAL A 97 -10.54 -7.32 -4.81
CA VAL A 97 -10.29 -7.53 -3.39
C VAL A 97 -9.18 -6.59 -2.90
N LEU A 98 -9.29 -6.05 -1.69
CA LEU A 98 -8.14 -5.51 -0.97
C LEU A 98 -8.13 -5.79 0.54
N THR A 99 -6.94 -6.09 1.04
CA THR A 99 -6.63 -6.38 2.44
C THR A 99 -5.49 -5.48 2.92
N MET A 100 -5.62 -4.87 4.10
CA MET A 100 -4.51 -4.08 4.66
C MET A 100 -4.41 -4.14 6.19
N SER A 101 -3.19 -4.34 6.68
CA SER A 101 -2.86 -4.47 8.11
C SER A 101 -1.76 -3.49 8.50
N ASN A 102 -1.94 -2.76 9.60
CA ASN A 102 -1.02 -1.71 10.02
C ASN A 102 -0.74 -1.68 11.52
N ILE A 103 0.54 -1.52 11.89
CA ILE A 103 1.02 -1.34 13.27
C ILE A 103 2.04 -0.20 13.28
N SER A 104 1.98 0.66 14.29
CA SER A 104 3.07 1.62 14.55
C SER A 104 3.11 2.13 15.99
N GLN A 105 4.07 3.03 16.25
CA GLN A 105 3.89 4.13 17.19
C GLN A 105 4.29 5.45 16.51
N GLY A 106 3.40 6.44 16.50
CA GLY A 106 3.69 7.80 16.02
C GLY A 106 3.89 7.94 14.51
N SER A 107 3.18 7.13 13.70
CA SER A 107 3.37 7.08 12.24
C SER A 107 2.11 7.49 11.49
N VAL A 108 2.22 7.48 10.16
CA VAL A 108 1.12 7.72 9.23
C VAL A 108 1.16 6.65 8.15
N LEU A 109 0.01 6.09 7.81
CA LEU A 109 -0.19 5.37 6.56
C LEU A 109 -1.44 5.93 5.88
N THR A 110 -1.37 6.01 4.56
CA THR A 110 -2.44 6.39 3.66
C THR A 110 -2.37 5.47 2.45
N MET A 111 -3.49 4.87 2.06
CA MET A 111 -3.61 4.16 0.80
C MET A 111 -4.86 4.66 0.05
N SER A 112 -4.82 4.57 -1.27
CA SER A 112 -5.98 4.69 -2.15
C SER A 112 -5.89 3.64 -3.25
N ASN A 113 -7.03 3.05 -3.63
CA ASN A 113 -7.12 1.95 -4.59
C ASN A 113 -8.37 2.08 -5.46
N ILE A 114 -8.22 1.92 -6.77
CA ILE A 114 -9.33 1.85 -7.74
C ILE A 114 -9.10 0.60 -8.59
N SER A 115 -10.03 -0.35 -8.53
CA SER A 115 -9.72 -1.74 -8.92
C SER A 115 -10.89 -2.50 -9.57
N GLN A 116 -10.67 -3.05 -10.76
CA GLN A 116 -11.63 -3.88 -11.50
C GLN A 116 -11.02 -5.25 -11.79
N GLY A 117 -11.47 -6.31 -11.11
CA GLY A 117 -10.89 -7.65 -11.26
C GLY A 117 -9.56 -7.86 -10.52
N SER A 118 -9.15 -6.92 -9.66
CA SER A 118 -7.78 -6.85 -9.10
C SER A 118 -7.68 -7.28 -7.64
N VAL A 119 -6.47 -7.64 -7.19
CA VAL A 119 -6.20 -8.00 -5.78
C VAL A 119 -5.09 -7.11 -5.23
N LEU A 120 -5.32 -6.43 -4.10
CA LEU A 120 -4.28 -5.64 -3.42
C LEU A 120 -4.12 -6.06 -1.94
N THR A 121 -2.89 -6.28 -1.51
CA THR A 121 -2.52 -6.67 -0.14
C THR A 121 -1.40 -5.77 0.39
N MET A 122 -1.56 -5.20 1.58
CA MET A 122 -0.51 -4.43 2.25
C MET A 122 -0.33 -4.84 3.71
N THR A 123 0.91 -5.01 4.15
CA THR A 123 1.32 -5.08 5.56
C THR A 123 2.30 -3.96 5.88
N ASN A 124 2.05 -3.19 6.94
CA ASN A 124 2.93 -2.10 7.39
C ASN A 124 3.27 -2.21 8.88
N ILE A 125 4.56 -2.10 9.19
CA ILE A 125 5.08 -1.89 10.54
C ILE A 125 5.92 -0.61 10.52
N SER A 126 5.66 0.31 11.45
CA SER A 126 6.27 1.64 11.44
C SER A 126 6.60 2.19 12.84
N GLN A 127 7.54 3.12 12.92
CA GLN A 127 7.72 3.98 14.11
C GLN A 127 8.20 5.36 13.65
N GLY A 128 7.46 6.43 13.96
CA GLY A 128 7.77 7.77 13.44
C GLY A 128 7.83 7.85 11.90
N SER A 129 7.14 6.97 11.17
CA SER A 129 7.30 6.79 9.71
C SER A 129 6.08 7.28 8.92
N VAL A 130 6.21 7.41 7.61
CA VAL A 130 5.11 7.79 6.70
C VAL A 130 5.05 6.81 5.53
N LEU A 131 3.89 6.20 5.28
CA LEU A 131 3.64 5.32 4.14
C LEU A 131 2.47 5.87 3.29
N THR A 132 2.68 6.05 2.00
CA THR A 132 1.66 6.49 1.03
C THR A 132 1.61 5.54 -0.16
N MET A 133 0.43 5.01 -0.49
CA MET A 133 0.19 4.17 -1.67
C MET A 133 -0.99 4.67 -2.51
N SER A 134 -0.83 4.66 -3.83
CA SER A 134 -1.92 4.82 -4.80
C SER A 134 -1.88 3.69 -5.85
N ASP A 135 -2.92 2.85 -5.89
CA ASP A 135 -3.09 1.79 -6.90
C ASP A 135 -4.26 2.10 -7.85
N ILE A 136 -4.06 1.84 -9.15
CA ILE A 136 -5.12 1.85 -10.16
C ILE A 136 -4.94 0.58 -11.00
N SER A 137 -5.79 -0.42 -10.77
CA SER A 137 -5.58 -1.77 -11.28
C SER A 137 -6.76 -2.33 -12.07
N LYS A 138 -6.47 -3.02 -13.18
CA LYS A 138 -7.45 -3.86 -13.90
C LYS A 138 -6.93 -5.27 -14.10
N GLY A 139 -7.55 -6.25 -13.45
CA GLY A 139 -7.12 -7.66 -13.52
C GLY A 139 -5.69 -7.88 -13.02
N SER A 140 -5.22 -7.07 -12.07
CA SER A 140 -3.83 -7.03 -11.61
C SER A 140 -3.72 -7.46 -10.13
N VAL A 141 -2.51 -7.79 -9.69
CA VAL A 141 -2.20 -8.17 -8.30
C VAL A 141 -1.11 -7.26 -7.75
N LEU A 142 -1.34 -6.65 -6.58
CA LEU A 142 -0.35 -5.83 -5.85
C LEU A 142 -0.16 -6.37 -4.43
N THR A 143 1.08 -6.66 -4.05
CA THR A 143 1.47 -7.10 -2.70
C THR A 143 2.57 -6.21 -2.15
N MET A 144 2.39 -5.63 -0.97
CA MET A 144 3.40 -4.82 -0.27
C MET A 144 3.62 -5.31 1.16
N SER A 145 4.90 -5.39 1.57
CA SER A 145 5.35 -5.47 2.95
C SER A 145 6.31 -4.32 3.25
N ASN A 146 6.09 -3.57 4.33
CA ASN A 146 6.96 -2.48 4.78
C ASN A 146 7.32 -2.61 6.27
N ILE A 147 8.61 -2.42 6.61
CA ILE A 147 9.11 -2.28 7.97
C ILE A 147 9.96 -1.02 8.06
N SER A 148 9.48 -0.01 8.80
CA SER A 148 10.04 1.35 8.76
C SER A 148 10.30 1.95 10.16
N GLN A 149 11.37 2.74 10.28
CA GLN A 149 11.67 3.54 11.47
C GLN A 149 12.21 4.91 11.05
N GLY A 150 11.45 5.98 11.30
CA GLY A 150 11.77 7.35 10.87
C GLY A 150 11.87 7.51 9.35
N SER A 151 11.16 6.68 8.57
CA SER A 151 11.31 6.58 7.12
C SER A 151 10.07 7.02 6.36
N VAL A 152 10.22 7.36 5.08
CA VAL A 152 9.14 7.76 4.17
C VAL A 152 9.10 6.82 2.97
N LEU A 153 7.96 6.15 2.76
CA LEU A 153 7.71 5.27 1.61
C LEU A 153 6.51 5.79 0.80
N THR A 154 6.72 6.04 -0.49
CA THR A 154 5.69 6.49 -1.45
C THR A 154 5.64 5.56 -2.66
N MET A 155 4.44 5.07 -3.02
CA MET A 155 4.21 4.20 -4.17
C MET A 155 3.04 4.66 -5.04
N SER A 156 3.23 4.65 -6.37
CA SER A 156 2.17 4.82 -7.38
C SER A 156 2.20 3.67 -8.41
N ASN A 157 1.06 2.99 -8.63
CA ASN A 157 0.96 1.80 -9.49
C ASN A 157 -0.29 1.79 -10.40
N PRO A 158 -0.27 2.44 -11.58
CA PRO A 158 -1.17 2.11 -12.69
C PRO A 158 -0.81 0.75 -13.34
N SER A 159 -1.74 -0.21 -13.31
CA SER A 159 -1.51 -1.58 -13.78
C SER A 159 -2.70 -2.22 -14.53
N GLN A 160 -2.42 -2.99 -15.58
CA GLN A 160 -3.40 -3.84 -16.27
C GLN A 160 -2.84 -5.25 -16.52
N GLY A 161 -3.52 -6.28 -16.03
CA GLY A 161 -3.12 -7.69 -16.22
C GLY A 161 -1.73 -8.02 -15.64
N SER A 162 -1.31 -7.29 -14.61
CA SER A 162 0.09 -7.27 -14.14
C SER A 162 0.20 -7.70 -12.67
N VAL A 163 1.41 -8.05 -12.23
CA VAL A 163 1.72 -8.42 -10.85
C VAL A 163 2.84 -7.53 -10.31
N LEU A 164 2.65 -6.92 -9.15
CA LEU A 164 3.67 -6.16 -8.42
C LEU A 164 3.82 -6.72 -7.00
N THR A 165 5.04 -7.09 -6.63
CA THR A 165 5.44 -7.51 -5.28
C THR A 165 6.54 -6.58 -4.75
N MET A 166 6.35 -6.02 -3.57
CA MET A 166 7.23 -5.04 -2.91
C MET A 166 7.55 -5.45 -1.48
N SER A 167 8.83 -5.46 -1.13
CA SER A 167 9.32 -5.57 0.25
C SER A 167 10.28 -4.41 0.55
N ASP A 168 9.99 -3.60 1.57
CA ASP A 168 10.89 -2.55 2.08
C ASP A 168 11.26 -2.76 3.54
N ILE A 169 12.53 -2.51 3.86
CA ILE A 169 13.08 -2.36 5.21
C ILE A 169 13.86 -1.04 5.24
N SER A 170 13.39 -0.05 5.99
CA SER A 170 13.90 1.32 5.91
C SER A 170 14.13 1.96 7.29
N LYS A 171 15.34 2.51 7.52
CA LYS A 171 15.67 3.28 8.74
C LYS A 171 16.22 4.66 8.43
N GLY A 172 15.44 5.71 8.70
CA GLY A 172 15.80 7.10 8.38
C GLY A 172 15.95 7.31 6.86
N SER A 173 15.21 6.55 6.05
CA SER A 173 15.35 6.51 4.59
C SER A 173 14.11 7.05 3.87
N MET A 174 14.28 7.42 2.61
CA MET A 174 13.19 7.77 1.70
C MET A 174 13.17 6.79 0.52
N LEU A 175 12.00 6.23 0.22
CA LEU A 175 11.76 5.37 -0.94
C LEU A 175 10.56 5.89 -1.73
N THR A 176 10.78 6.23 -3.01
CA THR A 176 9.74 6.58 -3.98
C THR A 176 9.72 5.55 -5.12
N MET A 177 8.55 4.97 -5.41
CA MET A 177 8.34 4.10 -6.57
C MET A 177 7.17 4.56 -7.44
N SER A 178 7.42 4.61 -8.75
CA SER A 178 6.41 4.75 -9.80
C SER A 178 6.51 3.55 -10.76
N ASN A 179 5.44 2.78 -10.91
CA ASN A 179 5.38 1.64 -11.84
C ASN A 179 4.19 1.75 -12.80
N ILE A 180 4.45 1.63 -14.10
CA ILE A 180 3.43 1.50 -15.14
C ILE A 180 3.58 0.12 -15.78
N SER A 181 2.55 -0.72 -15.72
CA SER A 181 2.66 -2.13 -16.13
C SER A 181 1.46 -2.66 -16.90
N GLN A 182 1.70 -3.20 -18.11
CA GLN A 182 0.72 -3.95 -18.90
C GLN A 182 1.20 -5.39 -19.14
N GLY A 183 0.49 -6.39 -18.62
CA GLY A 183 0.83 -7.81 -18.79
C GLY A 183 2.20 -8.19 -18.24
N SER A 184 2.66 -7.51 -17.17
CA SER A 184 4.05 -7.57 -16.68
C SER A 184 4.14 -8.00 -15.22
N VAL A 185 5.30 -8.52 -14.81
CA VAL A 185 5.62 -8.90 -13.43
C VAL A 185 6.76 -8.02 -12.91
N LEU A 186 6.57 -7.38 -11.76
CA LEU A 186 7.58 -6.58 -11.07
C LEU A 186 7.75 -7.09 -9.62
N THR A 187 8.97 -7.47 -9.26
CA THR A 187 9.35 -7.88 -7.91
C THR A 187 10.46 -6.96 -7.40
N VAL A 188 10.27 -6.32 -6.25
CA VAL A 188 11.26 -5.39 -5.68
C VAL A 188 11.50 -5.65 -4.20
N SER A 189 12.79 -5.72 -3.85
CA SER A 189 13.29 -5.84 -2.48
C SER A 189 14.22 -4.66 -2.18
N ASN A 190 13.99 -3.94 -1.08
CA ASN A 190 14.85 -2.84 -0.63
C ASN A 190 15.21 -2.98 0.85
N ASN A 191 16.49 -2.74 1.17
CA ASN A 191 16.99 -2.61 2.52
C ASN A 191 17.84 -1.33 2.59
N SER A 192 17.38 -0.33 3.34
CA SER A 192 17.93 1.03 3.29
C SER A 192 18.13 1.66 4.66
N GLN A 193 19.31 2.25 4.89
CA GLN A 193 19.60 3.05 6.08
C GLN A 193 20.12 4.44 5.68
N GLY A 194 19.46 5.50 6.14
CA GLY A 194 19.85 6.89 5.87
C GLY A 194 19.96 7.23 4.38
N SER A 195 19.17 6.58 3.52
CA SER A 195 19.35 6.60 2.06
C SER A 195 18.10 7.09 1.33
N VAL A 196 18.27 7.57 0.11
CA VAL A 196 17.18 7.97 -0.79
C VAL A 196 17.18 7.01 -1.99
N LEU A 197 16.03 6.39 -2.27
CA LEU A 197 15.82 5.53 -3.43
C LEU A 197 14.63 6.01 -4.26
N THR A 198 14.85 6.25 -5.55
CA THR A 198 13.83 6.59 -6.53
C THR A 198 13.80 5.53 -7.62
N MET A 199 12.65 4.92 -7.89
CA MET A 199 12.48 3.89 -8.92
C MET A 199 11.32 4.22 -9.86
N SER A 200 11.61 4.26 -11.16
CA SER A 200 10.64 4.52 -12.23
C SER A 200 10.65 3.38 -13.24
N ASN A 201 9.56 2.62 -13.33
CA ASN A 201 9.46 1.45 -14.22
C ASN A 201 8.30 1.61 -15.21
N ILE A 202 8.55 1.32 -16.48
CA ILE A 202 7.53 1.20 -17.54
C ILE A 202 7.72 -0.16 -18.21
N SER A 203 6.71 -1.04 -18.13
CA SER A 203 6.84 -2.45 -18.51
C SER A 203 5.66 -2.96 -19.34
N LYS A 204 5.95 -3.64 -20.45
CA LYS A 204 4.94 -4.32 -21.28
C LYS A 204 5.35 -5.75 -21.63
N GLY A 205 4.58 -6.74 -21.17
CA GLY A 205 4.88 -8.15 -21.39
C GLY A 205 6.24 -8.58 -20.81
N SER A 206 6.68 -7.94 -19.72
CA SER A 206 8.05 -8.05 -19.20
C SER A 206 8.08 -8.56 -17.76
N MET A 207 9.20 -9.16 -17.35
CA MET A 207 9.50 -9.51 -15.97
C MET A 207 10.68 -8.68 -15.47
N LEU A 208 10.52 -7.98 -14.35
CA LEU A 208 11.56 -7.18 -13.71
C LEU A 208 11.71 -7.60 -12.25
N THR A 209 12.92 -8.02 -11.86
CA THR A 209 13.30 -8.24 -10.46
C THR A 209 14.35 -7.22 -10.06
N MET A 210 14.17 -6.54 -8.94
CA MET A 210 15.14 -5.56 -8.41
C MET A 210 15.44 -5.83 -6.93
N SER A 211 16.71 -5.81 -6.55
CA SER A 211 17.16 -5.92 -5.15
C SER A 211 18.15 -4.82 -4.83
N ASN A 212 17.90 -4.01 -3.80
CA ASN A 212 18.81 -2.94 -3.38
C ASN A 212 19.17 -3.05 -1.88
N ILE A 213 20.45 -2.86 -1.57
CA ILE A 213 20.98 -2.69 -0.22
C ILE A 213 21.75 -1.37 -0.17
N SER A 214 21.20 -0.33 0.47
CA SER A 214 21.79 1.01 0.52
C SER A 214 22.09 1.49 1.94
N GLN A 215 23.28 2.07 2.15
CA GLN A 215 23.62 2.81 3.37
C GLN A 215 24.15 4.21 3.02
N ARG A 216 23.52 5.27 3.54
CA ARG A 216 23.88 6.68 3.28
C ARG A 216 24.03 7.02 1.79
N SER A 217 23.20 6.43 0.93
CA SER A 217 23.31 6.53 -0.53
C SER A 217 22.11 7.24 -1.17
N VAL A 218 22.29 7.73 -2.39
CA VAL A 218 21.20 8.18 -3.26
C VAL A 218 21.21 7.32 -4.52
N LEU A 219 20.15 6.55 -4.75
CA LEU A 219 20.01 5.68 -5.93
C LEU A 219 18.77 6.08 -6.74
N THR A 220 18.95 6.31 -8.04
CA THR A 220 17.87 6.50 -9.01
C THR A 220 17.91 5.40 -10.05
N MET A 221 16.83 4.62 -10.20
CA MET A 221 16.68 3.62 -11.25
C MET A 221 15.54 3.97 -12.19
N SER A 222 15.78 3.89 -13.50
CA SER A 222 14.77 4.08 -14.55
C SER A 222 14.80 2.92 -15.56
N ASN A 223 13.72 2.14 -15.65
CA ASN A 223 13.63 1.00 -16.56
C ASN A 223 12.47 1.15 -17.54
N ILE A 224 12.73 0.94 -18.83
CA ILE A 224 11.72 0.79 -19.88
C ILE A 224 11.93 -0.57 -20.54
N SER A 225 10.94 -1.48 -20.45
CA SER A 225 11.10 -2.87 -20.91
C SER A 225 9.90 -3.39 -21.69
N GLN A 226 10.15 -3.98 -22.87
CA GLN A 226 9.14 -4.66 -23.68
C GLN A 226 9.55 -6.10 -24.02
N GLY A 227 8.78 -7.09 -23.58
CA GLY A 227 9.06 -8.51 -23.83
C GLY A 227 10.37 -9.00 -23.20
N SER A 228 10.86 -8.35 -22.14
CA SER A 228 12.17 -8.61 -21.55
C SER A 228 12.09 -9.25 -20.16
N VAL A 229 13.12 -10.01 -19.80
CA VAL A 229 13.40 -10.42 -18.42
C VAL A 229 14.62 -9.62 -17.94
N LEU A 230 14.46 -8.85 -16.87
CA LEU A 230 15.48 -7.94 -16.35
C LEU A 230 15.70 -8.18 -14.85
N THR A 231 16.95 -8.38 -14.44
CA THR A 231 17.33 -8.51 -13.02
C THR A 231 18.31 -7.42 -12.65
N MET A 232 17.99 -6.61 -11.65
CA MET A 232 18.83 -5.56 -11.09
C MET A 232 19.24 -5.91 -9.66
N SER A 233 20.52 -5.71 -9.33
CA SER A 233 21.04 -5.86 -7.96
C SER A 233 22.01 -4.74 -7.61
N ASP A 234 21.74 -4.00 -6.55
CA ASP A 234 22.59 -2.93 -6.02
C ASP A 234 23.04 -3.20 -4.59
N ILE A 235 24.32 -2.97 -4.33
CA ILE A 235 24.86 -2.83 -2.98
C ILE A 235 25.65 -1.52 -2.92
N SER A 236 25.08 -0.49 -2.28
CA SER A 236 25.61 0.86 -2.28
C SER A 236 25.93 1.36 -0.88
N LYS A 237 27.09 2.02 -0.71
CA LYS A 237 27.45 2.71 0.54
C LYS A 237 28.04 4.08 0.25
N GLY A 238 27.45 5.15 0.79
CA GLY A 238 27.98 6.52 0.67
C GLY A 238 28.07 7.05 -0.77
N SER A 239 27.27 6.52 -1.71
CA SER A 239 27.38 6.83 -3.14
C SER A 239 26.10 7.46 -3.70
N VAL A 240 26.25 8.31 -4.71
CA VAL A 240 25.17 8.73 -5.61
C VAL A 240 25.28 7.89 -6.87
N LEU A 241 24.19 7.25 -7.29
CA LEU A 241 24.13 6.43 -8.50
C LEU A 241 22.82 6.68 -9.25
N THR A 242 22.93 6.76 -10.58
CA THR A 242 21.80 6.69 -11.50
C THR A 242 22.02 5.52 -12.44
N MET A 243 21.04 4.62 -12.53
CA MET A 243 20.98 3.58 -13.55
C MET A 243 19.76 3.77 -14.43
N SER A 244 19.94 3.61 -15.73
CA SER A 244 18.87 3.71 -16.72
C SER A 244 19.02 2.58 -17.74
N ASN A 245 17.95 1.83 -17.97
CA ASN A 245 17.93 0.73 -18.94
C ASN A 245 16.70 0.81 -19.84
N ILE A 246 16.93 0.60 -21.14
CA ILE A 246 15.88 0.47 -22.14
C ILE A 246 16.12 -0.86 -22.86
N SER A 247 15.17 -1.79 -22.77
CA SER A 247 15.35 -3.13 -23.33
C SER A 247 14.12 -3.65 -24.08
N GLN A 248 14.38 -4.41 -25.15
CA GLN A 248 13.37 -5.05 -25.98
C GLN A 248 13.80 -6.49 -26.25
N VAL A 249 12.91 -7.45 -25.98
CA VAL A 249 13.07 -8.89 -26.28
C VAL A 249 14.43 -9.44 -25.83
N SER A 250 14.73 -9.30 -24.54
CA SER A 250 16.06 -9.56 -23.98
C SER A 250 16.00 -10.23 -22.60
N VAL A 251 16.98 -11.08 -22.28
CA VAL A 251 17.30 -11.45 -20.89
C VAL A 251 18.55 -10.68 -20.47
N LEU A 252 18.47 -9.88 -19.41
CA LEU A 252 19.57 -9.04 -18.92
C LEU A 252 19.66 -9.09 -17.39
N THR A 253 20.88 -9.21 -16.88
CA THR A 253 21.19 -9.10 -15.45
C THR A 253 22.25 -8.00 -15.27
N MET A 254 21.95 -7.01 -14.43
CA MET A 254 22.90 -5.99 -13.98
C MET A 254 23.10 -6.11 -12.47
N SER A 255 24.36 -6.09 -12.05
CA SER A 255 24.75 -6.13 -10.64
C SER A 255 25.84 -5.08 -10.40
N ASN A 256 25.64 -4.23 -9.40
CA ASN A 256 26.53 -3.14 -9.06
C ASN A 256 26.87 -3.16 -7.55
N ILE A 257 28.12 -2.86 -7.23
CA ILE A 257 28.62 -2.77 -5.85
C ILE A 257 29.44 -1.48 -5.73
N SER A 258 28.82 -0.42 -5.20
CA SER A 258 29.44 0.89 -5.04
C SER A 258 29.85 1.17 -3.58
N LYS A 259 31.08 1.65 -3.40
CA LYS A 259 31.61 2.16 -2.14
C LYS A 259 32.10 3.58 -2.37
N GLY A 260 31.43 4.56 -1.78
CA GLY A 260 31.93 5.92 -1.70
C GLY A 260 33.19 5.99 -0.84
N SER A 261 34.15 6.82 -1.27
CA SER A 261 35.22 7.30 -0.41
C SER A 261 34.63 8.21 0.68
N VAL A 262 35.10 8.03 1.91
CA VAL A 262 34.82 8.92 3.06
C VAL A 262 35.69 10.17 2.94
#